data_AF-A0A829QCK9-F1
#
_entry.id   AF-A0A829QCK9-F1
#
_cell.length_a   1.000
_cell.length_b   1.000
_cell.length_c   1.000
_cell.angle_alpha   90.00
_cell.angle_beta   90.00
_cell.angle_gamma   90.00
#
_symmetry.space_group_name_H-M   'P 1'
#
loop_
_entity.id
_entity.type
_entity.pdbx_description
1 polymer ?
#
loop_
_entity_poly.entity_id
_entity_poly.type
_entity_poly.pdbx_seq_one_letter_code
_entity_poly.pdbx_strand_id
1 'polypeptide(L)'
;MPKIRKVLVANRGEIARRVFRTCRDLGIATVAVYSDADADAWHVADADEAVHLPGSSAAETYLDIHRIIAAASLTGADAVHPGYGFLSENAGFARACAAADLVFIGPPPGAIDAMGSKLQAKKTMSDAGVPVLPGGDTTGLSAEQLAKLAADVGYPVLVKASAGGGGRGMRIVASPDELDEAVTSASREAAAAFADGTVFLERYVQRPRHVEIQIMADTHGNVVSLFERECSVQRRHQKVIEEAPSPVVDDALRARMSEGRHRRRARRRLRRRRDGRVRLRRRSGWQSRLLRLPRDEHPAAGRAPGYRADHRPRPGACPAARSHGPPAA
;
A
#
# COMPACT_ATOMS: atom_id res chain seq x y z
N MET A 1 3.36 21.25 10.72
CA MET A 1 3.80 19.92 11.19
C MET A 1 5.14 20.11 11.86
N PRO A 2 5.44 19.40 12.96
CA PRO A 2 6.77 19.40 13.56
C PRO A 2 7.81 18.88 12.56
N LYS A 3 9.06 19.33 12.72
CA LYS A 3 10.18 18.86 11.89
C LYS A 3 10.59 17.48 12.37
N ILE A 4 10.34 16.45 11.56
CA ILE A 4 10.81 15.09 11.81
C ILE A 4 12.35 15.06 11.85
N ARG A 5 12.93 14.45 12.88
CA ARG A 5 14.38 14.28 13.08
C ARG A 5 14.76 12.83 13.36
N LYS A 6 13.88 12.03 13.97
CA LYS A 6 14.13 10.60 14.26
C LYS A 6 12.87 9.78 13.98
N VAL A 7 12.99 8.80 13.07
CA VAL A 7 11.90 7.93 12.64
C VAL A 7 12.12 6.52 13.18
N LEU A 8 11.15 6.01 13.95
CA LEU A 8 11.05 4.57 14.21
C LEU A 8 10.31 3.91 13.04
N VAL A 9 10.85 2.80 12.55
CA VAL A 9 10.16 1.99 11.54
C VAL A 9 9.52 0.78 12.21
N ALA A 10 8.20 0.80 12.31
CA ALA A 10 7.40 -0.26 12.93
C ALA A 10 7.18 -1.43 11.94
N ASN A 11 8.28 -1.98 11.44
CA ASN A 11 8.33 -3.05 10.45
C ASN A 11 9.74 -3.70 10.43
N ARG A 12 9.93 -4.74 9.62
CA ARG A 12 11.16 -5.54 9.53
C ARG A 12 11.62 -5.75 8.08
N GLY A 13 12.81 -6.30 7.89
CA GLY A 13 13.27 -6.76 6.57
C GLY A 13 13.44 -5.63 5.54
N GLU A 14 13.11 -5.91 4.27
CA GLU A 14 13.44 -4.99 3.15
C GLU A 14 12.83 -3.60 3.34
N ILE A 15 11.58 -3.52 3.79
CA ILE A 15 10.83 -2.28 3.87
C ILE A 15 11.39 -1.33 4.93
N ALA A 16 11.88 -1.88 6.04
CA ALA A 16 12.60 -1.12 7.04
C ALA A 16 13.87 -0.49 6.44
N ARG A 17 14.70 -1.29 5.76
CA ARG A 17 15.91 -0.82 5.04
C ARG A 17 15.59 0.21 3.95
N ARG A 18 14.50 0.02 3.21
CA ARG A 18 13.99 0.95 2.18
C ARG A 18 13.65 2.32 2.78
N VAL A 19 13.08 2.34 3.98
CA VAL A 19 12.76 3.57 4.73
C VAL A 19 14.03 4.19 5.30
N PHE A 20 14.89 3.42 5.98
CA PHE A 20 16.14 3.91 6.58
C PHE A 20 17.05 4.59 5.55
N ARG A 21 17.18 4.01 4.34
CA ARG A 21 17.89 4.66 3.23
C ARG A 21 17.34 6.05 2.89
N THR A 22 16.02 6.22 2.91
CA THR A 22 15.39 7.53 2.65
C THR A 22 15.63 8.51 3.79
N CYS A 23 15.55 8.05 5.04
CA CYS A 23 15.86 8.89 6.21
C CYS A 23 17.32 9.37 6.16
N ARG A 24 18.26 8.47 5.83
CA ARG A 24 19.69 8.77 5.66
C ARG A 24 19.94 9.81 4.55
N ASP A 25 19.30 9.67 3.40
CA ASP A 25 19.34 10.67 2.29
C ASP A 25 18.79 12.05 2.70
N LEU A 26 18.00 12.12 3.78
CA LEU A 26 17.37 13.33 4.32
C LEU A 26 18.05 13.88 5.58
N GLY A 27 19.04 13.17 6.16
CA GLY A 27 19.65 13.50 7.44
C GLY A 27 18.71 13.32 8.64
N ILE A 28 17.83 12.31 8.58
CA ILE A 28 16.89 11.91 9.62
C ILE A 28 17.43 10.63 10.27
N ALA A 29 17.52 10.60 11.60
CA ALA A 29 17.96 9.44 12.36
C ALA A 29 16.90 8.33 12.35
N THR A 30 17.33 7.09 12.58
CA THR A 30 16.52 5.89 12.34
C THR A 30 16.56 4.91 13.51
N VAL A 31 15.39 4.37 13.85
CA VAL A 31 15.23 3.35 14.89
C VAL A 31 14.59 2.10 14.26
N ALA A 32 15.28 0.96 14.40
CA ALA A 32 14.71 -0.36 14.13
C ALA A 32 14.00 -0.93 15.35
N VAL A 33 13.00 -1.78 15.11
CA VAL A 33 12.49 -2.72 16.12
C VAL A 33 12.71 -4.14 15.62
N TYR A 34 12.93 -5.10 16.53
CA TYR A 34 13.19 -6.50 16.16
C TYR A 34 12.69 -7.49 17.21
N SER A 35 12.18 -8.64 16.76
CA SER A 35 11.87 -9.80 17.60
C SER A 35 13.11 -10.66 17.86
N ASP A 36 13.00 -11.66 18.75
CA ASP A 36 14.11 -12.60 19.03
C ASP A 36 14.65 -13.27 17.76
N ALA A 37 13.76 -13.66 16.84
CA ALA A 37 14.10 -14.29 15.56
C ALA A 37 14.72 -13.33 14.52
N ASP A 38 14.67 -12.02 14.77
CA ASP A 38 15.18 -10.97 13.89
C ASP A 38 16.42 -10.26 14.45
N ALA A 39 17.03 -10.74 15.54
CA ALA A 39 18.18 -10.10 16.19
C ALA A 39 19.35 -9.83 15.22
N ASP A 40 19.68 -10.81 14.38
CA ASP A 40 20.74 -10.70 13.35
C ASP A 40 20.22 -10.22 11.98
N ALA A 41 18.98 -9.71 11.90
CA ALA A 41 18.40 -9.30 10.64
C ALA A 41 19.03 -8.00 10.11
N TRP A 42 19.24 -7.96 8.79
CA TRP A 42 19.87 -6.81 8.11
C TRP A 42 19.23 -5.44 8.37
N HIS A 43 17.95 -5.37 8.75
CA HIS A 43 17.33 -4.09 9.07
C HIS A 43 17.74 -3.56 10.45
N VAL A 44 18.14 -4.43 11.38
CA VAL A 44 18.66 -4.05 12.70
C VAL A 44 20.01 -3.36 12.55
N ALA A 45 20.92 -3.96 11.78
CA ALA A 45 22.24 -3.40 11.50
C ALA A 45 22.25 -2.17 10.57
N ASP A 46 21.19 -1.97 9.78
CA ASP A 46 21.06 -0.83 8.85
C ASP A 46 20.58 0.48 9.52
N ALA A 47 20.04 0.42 10.75
CA ALA A 47 19.50 1.55 11.50
C ALA A 47 20.56 2.20 12.42
N ASP A 48 20.32 3.43 12.86
CA ASP A 48 21.24 4.16 13.74
C ASP A 48 21.09 3.71 15.22
N GLU A 49 19.88 3.28 15.61
CA GLU A 49 19.54 2.67 16.90
C GLU A 49 18.57 1.48 16.67
N ALA A 50 18.51 0.52 17.60
CA ALA A 50 17.58 -0.60 17.55
C ALA A 50 16.99 -0.93 18.92
N VAL A 51 15.72 -1.33 18.97
CA VAL A 51 15.00 -1.73 20.19
C VAL A 51 14.47 -3.15 20.05
N HIS A 52 14.82 -4.00 21.01
CA HIS A 52 14.33 -5.37 21.12
C HIS A 52 12.87 -5.42 21.55
N LEU A 53 12.09 -6.27 20.89
CA LEU A 53 10.71 -6.64 21.24
C LEU A 53 10.71 -8.12 21.68
N PRO A 54 10.74 -8.43 22.99
CA PRO A 54 10.86 -9.81 23.47
C PRO A 54 9.67 -10.68 23.04
N GLY A 55 9.92 -11.80 22.37
CA GLY A 55 8.87 -12.66 21.83
C GLY A 55 9.18 -13.15 20.42
N SER A 56 8.46 -14.20 20.02
CA SER A 56 8.71 -14.93 18.77
C SER A 56 7.61 -14.76 17.72
N SER A 57 6.37 -14.49 18.14
CA SER A 57 5.25 -14.27 17.23
C SER A 57 5.12 -12.80 16.82
N ALA A 58 4.51 -12.56 15.66
CA ALA A 58 4.14 -11.21 15.24
C ALA A 58 3.13 -10.54 16.20
N ALA A 59 2.26 -11.33 16.85
CA ALA A 59 1.25 -10.84 17.79
C ALA A 59 1.90 -10.23 19.05
N GLU A 60 2.95 -10.87 19.58
CA GLU A 60 3.71 -10.38 20.73
C GLU A 60 4.65 -9.22 20.37
N THR A 61 5.00 -9.04 19.10
CA THR A 61 6.06 -8.13 18.66
C THR A 61 5.56 -7.03 17.73
N TYR A 62 5.61 -7.22 16.42
CA TYR A 62 5.32 -6.20 15.40
C TYR A 62 3.85 -5.75 15.34
N LEU A 63 2.93 -6.49 15.96
CA LEU A 63 1.51 -6.13 16.08
C LEU A 63 1.14 -5.52 17.45
N ASP A 64 2.04 -5.53 18.43
CA ASP A 64 1.79 -4.93 19.75
C ASP A 64 2.00 -3.41 19.69
N ILE A 65 0.88 -2.69 19.59
CA ILE A 65 0.83 -1.22 19.57
C ILE A 65 1.56 -0.62 20.79
N HIS A 66 1.38 -1.17 21.99
CA HIS A 66 1.95 -0.61 23.21
C HIS A 66 3.48 -0.70 23.20
N ARG A 67 4.02 -1.85 22.75
CA ARG A 67 5.48 -2.05 22.63
C ARG A 67 6.10 -1.13 21.59
N ILE A 68 5.45 -0.94 20.43
CA ILE A 68 5.95 -0.03 19.39
C ILE A 68 5.95 1.44 19.87
N ILE A 69 4.90 1.87 20.58
CA ILE A 69 4.86 3.22 21.17
C ILE A 69 5.91 3.38 22.28
N ALA A 70 6.10 2.36 23.12
CA ALA A 70 7.14 2.36 24.15
C ALA A 70 8.56 2.45 23.55
N ALA A 71 8.84 1.70 22.47
CA ALA A 71 10.12 1.76 21.75
C ALA A 71 10.38 3.15 21.12
N ALA A 72 9.33 3.79 20.57
CA ALA A 72 9.43 5.14 20.02
C ALA A 72 9.70 6.18 21.12
N SER A 73 9.05 6.04 22.27
CA SER A 73 9.26 6.90 23.45
C SER A 73 10.68 6.74 24.02
N LEU A 74 11.13 5.49 24.24
CA LEU A 74 12.46 5.16 24.76
C LEU A 74 13.61 5.78 23.94
N THR A 75 13.46 5.79 22.62
CA THR A 75 14.47 6.32 21.68
C THR A 75 14.29 7.79 21.35
N GLY A 76 13.21 8.44 21.81
CA GLY A 76 12.88 9.82 21.46
C GLY A 76 12.62 10.03 19.96
N ALA A 77 12.01 9.03 19.30
CA ALA A 77 11.53 9.19 17.92
C ALA A 77 10.40 10.23 17.88
N ASP A 78 10.38 11.09 16.87
CA ASP A 78 9.32 12.09 16.67
C ASP A 78 8.31 11.69 15.56
N ALA A 79 8.55 10.55 14.91
CA ALA A 79 7.65 9.97 13.92
C ALA A 79 7.76 8.44 13.84
N VAL A 80 6.70 7.79 13.39
CA VAL A 80 6.66 6.35 13.14
C VAL A 80 6.23 6.05 11.72
N HIS A 81 7.00 5.21 11.02
CA HIS A 81 6.66 4.71 9.69
C HIS A 81 6.35 3.21 9.74
N PRO A 82 5.12 2.76 9.46
CA PRO A 82 4.75 1.35 9.63
C PRO A 82 5.01 0.45 8.41
N GLY A 83 5.53 0.99 7.30
CA GLY A 83 5.83 0.18 6.11
C GLY A 83 4.56 -0.33 5.42
N TYR A 84 4.48 -1.64 5.18
CA TYR A 84 3.29 -2.36 4.74
C TYR A 84 3.06 -3.63 5.57
N GLY A 85 1.83 -4.13 5.58
CA GLY A 85 1.46 -5.21 6.49
C GLY A 85 1.54 -4.75 7.95
N PHE A 86 1.55 -5.70 8.89
CA PHE A 86 1.53 -5.44 10.33
C PHE A 86 0.49 -4.36 10.70
N LEU A 87 0.94 -3.21 11.23
CA LEU A 87 0.10 -2.11 11.69
C LEU A 87 -0.09 -0.99 10.64
N SER A 88 0.36 -1.15 9.39
CA SER A 88 0.34 -0.09 8.37
C SER A 88 -1.07 0.38 7.98
N GLU A 89 -2.04 -0.52 8.03
CA GLU A 89 -3.46 -0.27 7.77
C GLU A 89 -4.29 -0.37 9.07
N ASN A 90 -3.67 -0.22 10.25
CA ASN A 90 -4.34 -0.22 11.54
C ASN A 90 -4.64 1.22 12.01
N ALA A 91 -5.91 1.62 11.95
CA ALA A 91 -6.35 2.95 12.37
C ALA A 91 -6.21 3.19 13.89
N GLY A 92 -6.31 2.14 14.71
CA GLY A 92 -6.04 2.19 16.14
C GLY A 92 -4.58 2.54 16.44
N PHE A 93 -3.64 1.97 15.69
CA PHE A 93 -2.23 2.32 15.79
C PHE A 93 -1.96 3.78 15.39
N ALA A 94 -2.54 4.24 14.28
CA ALA A 94 -2.44 5.65 13.88
C ALA A 94 -3.04 6.62 14.92
N ARG A 95 -4.11 6.23 15.62
CA ARG A 95 -4.65 6.97 16.79
C ARG A 95 -3.70 6.93 17.98
N ALA A 96 -3.11 5.78 18.30
CA ALA A 96 -2.16 5.62 19.40
C ALA A 96 -0.89 6.45 19.20
N CYS A 97 -0.36 6.53 17.96
CA CYS A 97 0.73 7.45 17.62
C CYS A 97 0.36 8.90 17.93
N ALA A 98 -0.82 9.36 17.48
CA ALA A 98 -1.27 10.72 17.72
C ALA A 98 -1.48 11.03 19.23
N ALA A 99 -1.95 10.05 20.01
CA ALA A 99 -2.10 10.18 21.47
C ALA A 99 -0.76 10.18 22.23
N ALA A 100 0.33 9.75 21.59
CA ALA A 100 1.70 9.77 22.11
C ALA A 100 2.57 10.89 21.46
N ASP A 101 1.94 11.89 20.84
CA ASP A 101 2.59 12.99 20.10
C ASP A 101 3.54 12.56 18.94
N LEU A 102 3.41 11.32 18.47
CA LEU A 102 4.19 10.77 17.36
C LEU A 102 3.52 11.07 16.01
N VAL A 103 4.29 11.57 15.04
CA VAL A 103 3.82 11.70 13.66
C VAL A 103 3.68 10.31 13.03
N PHE A 104 2.45 9.82 12.91
CA PHE A 104 2.16 8.63 12.09
C PHE A 104 2.36 8.95 10.60
N ILE A 105 3.34 8.29 9.97
CA ILE A 105 3.70 8.58 8.58
C ILE A 105 2.83 7.74 7.61
N GLY A 106 1.57 8.15 7.50
CA GLY A 106 0.58 7.50 6.64
C GLY A 106 -0.64 8.40 6.37
N PRO A 107 -1.76 7.84 5.88
CA PRO A 107 -3.05 8.53 5.88
C PRO A 107 -3.57 8.76 7.32
N PRO A 108 -4.48 9.74 7.54
CA PRO A 108 -5.09 9.94 8.86
C PRO A 108 -6.00 8.76 9.25
N PRO A 109 -6.23 8.49 10.55
CA PRO A 109 -6.97 7.30 11.01
C PRO A 109 -8.33 7.10 10.33
N GLY A 110 -9.16 8.15 10.20
CA GLY A 110 -10.47 8.04 9.56
C GLY A 110 -10.42 7.68 8.06
N ALA A 111 -9.30 7.94 7.38
CA ALA A 111 -9.08 7.46 6.01
C ALA A 111 -8.57 6.02 5.95
N ILE A 112 -8.00 5.50 7.05
CA ILE A 112 -7.70 4.07 7.21
C ILE A 112 -9.01 3.33 7.48
N ASP A 113 -9.82 3.78 8.46
CA ASP A 113 -11.11 3.16 8.79
C ASP A 113 -12.01 3.07 7.55
N ALA A 114 -12.20 4.18 6.81
CA ALA A 114 -13.05 4.24 5.62
C ALA A 114 -12.59 3.33 4.46
N MET A 115 -11.30 2.94 4.43
CA MET A 115 -10.73 2.08 3.40
C MET A 115 -10.50 0.63 3.87
N GLY A 116 -10.62 0.35 5.17
CA GLY A 116 -10.36 -0.97 5.75
C GLY A 116 -11.45 -2.02 5.47
N SER A 117 -12.71 -1.59 5.33
CA SER A 117 -13.80 -2.45 4.85
C SER A 117 -13.94 -2.32 3.34
N LYS A 118 -13.93 -3.45 2.61
CA LYS A 118 -14.15 -3.46 1.16
C LYS A 118 -15.52 -2.90 0.76
N LEU A 119 -16.56 -3.12 1.59
CA LEU A 119 -17.90 -2.57 1.39
C LEU A 119 -17.91 -1.05 1.55
N GLN A 120 -17.33 -0.52 2.63
CA GLN A 120 -17.26 0.93 2.83
C GLN A 120 -16.40 1.61 1.76
N ALA A 121 -15.24 1.04 1.43
CA ALA A 121 -14.38 1.54 0.36
C ALA A 121 -15.10 1.59 -0.99
N LYS A 122 -15.84 0.53 -1.36
CA LYS A 122 -16.69 0.51 -2.57
C LYS A 122 -17.73 1.62 -2.56
N LYS A 123 -18.46 1.78 -1.45
CA LYS A 123 -19.47 2.83 -1.31
C LYS A 123 -18.84 4.22 -1.47
N THR A 124 -17.75 4.50 -0.76
CA THR A 124 -16.99 5.76 -0.87
C THR A 124 -16.52 6.04 -2.31
N MET A 125 -16.06 5.02 -3.04
CA MET A 125 -15.64 5.17 -4.43
C MET A 125 -16.83 5.41 -5.38
N SER A 126 -17.95 4.69 -5.19
CA SER A 126 -19.20 4.90 -5.93
C SER A 126 -19.76 6.32 -5.71
N ASP A 127 -19.83 6.77 -4.45
CA ASP A 127 -20.28 8.12 -4.07
C ASP A 127 -19.35 9.22 -4.64
N ALA A 128 -18.06 8.93 -4.83
CA ALA A 128 -17.11 9.82 -5.51
C ALA A 128 -17.29 9.86 -7.04
N GLY A 129 -18.07 8.95 -7.62
CA GLY A 129 -18.28 8.77 -9.06
C GLY A 129 -17.22 7.90 -9.75
N VAL A 130 -16.53 7.04 -9.00
CA VAL A 130 -15.62 6.02 -9.56
C VAL A 130 -16.44 4.78 -9.91
N PRO A 131 -16.35 4.24 -11.13
CA PRO A 131 -17.03 2.99 -11.48
C PRO A 131 -16.60 1.83 -10.58
N VAL A 132 -17.57 1.17 -9.95
CA VAL A 132 -17.38 -0.06 -9.18
C VAL A 132 -18.11 -1.21 -9.87
N LEU A 133 -17.66 -2.45 -9.65
CA LEU A 133 -18.40 -3.62 -10.13
C LEU A 133 -19.74 -3.77 -9.40
N PRO A 134 -20.81 -4.21 -10.09
CA PRO A 134 -22.08 -4.57 -9.46
C PRO A 134 -21.86 -5.57 -8.31
N GLY A 135 -22.63 -5.40 -7.24
CA GLY A 135 -22.49 -6.19 -6.03
C GLY A 135 -23.40 -5.69 -4.92
N GLY A 136 -23.46 -6.42 -3.81
CA GLY A 136 -24.23 -6.04 -2.62
C GLY A 136 -23.82 -6.84 -1.39
N ASP A 137 -24.13 -6.28 -0.23
CA ASP A 137 -23.96 -6.90 1.08
C ASP A 137 -24.96 -8.05 1.26
N THR A 138 -24.53 -9.18 1.84
CA THR A 138 -25.42 -10.32 2.12
C THR A 138 -25.92 -10.34 3.57
N THR A 139 -25.52 -9.39 4.40
CA THR A 139 -25.78 -9.38 5.83
C THR A 139 -27.27 -9.28 6.14
N GLY A 140 -27.81 -10.29 6.85
CA GLY A 140 -29.21 -10.34 7.28
C GLY A 140 -30.22 -10.62 6.16
N LEU A 141 -29.80 -11.03 4.96
CA LEU A 141 -30.70 -11.40 3.88
C LEU A 141 -31.32 -12.79 4.10
N SER A 142 -32.58 -12.96 3.73
CA SER A 142 -33.19 -14.29 3.55
C SER A 142 -32.64 -15.00 2.30
N ALA A 143 -32.91 -16.30 2.16
CA ALA A 143 -32.51 -17.06 0.98
C ALA A 143 -33.08 -16.47 -0.32
N GLU A 144 -34.35 -16.02 -0.32
CA GLU A 144 -34.97 -15.39 -1.49
C GLU A 144 -34.35 -14.02 -1.81
N GLN A 145 -34.03 -13.23 -0.77
CA GLN A 145 -33.37 -11.93 -0.94
C GLN A 145 -31.93 -12.08 -1.46
N LEU A 146 -31.21 -13.09 -0.97
CA LEU A 146 -29.86 -13.43 -1.40
C LEU A 146 -29.85 -13.93 -2.85
N ALA A 147 -30.77 -14.83 -3.21
CA ALA A 147 -30.94 -15.31 -4.59
C ALA A 147 -31.30 -14.16 -5.56
N LYS A 148 -32.19 -13.25 -5.14
CA LYS A 148 -32.52 -12.04 -5.91
C LYS A 148 -31.29 -11.15 -6.10
N LEU A 149 -30.53 -10.86 -5.05
CA LEU A 149 -29.32 -10.04 -5.15
C LEU A 149 -28.30 -10.67 -6.12
N ALA A 150 -28.11 -11.99 -6.07
CA ALA A 150 -27.20 -12.68 -6.98
C ALA A 150 -27.69 -12.65 -8.44
N ALA A 151 -29.01 -12.73 -8.67
CA ALA A 151 -29.61 -12.55 -9.99
C ALA A 151 -29.43 -11.11 -10.53
N ASP A 152 -29.65 -10.10 -9.69
CA ASP A 152 -29.48 -8.68 -10.02
C ASP A 152 -28.00 -8.33 -10.33
N VAL A 153 -27.04 -8.97 -9.65
CA VAL A 153 -25.59 -8.86 -9.94
C VAL A 153 -25.20 -9.68 -11.19
N GLY A 154 -25.91 -10.79 -11.42
CA GLY A 154 -25.74 -11.73 -12.53
C GLY A 154 -24.60 -12.72 -12.33
N TYR A 155 -24.86 -14.01 -12.65
CA TYR A 155 -23.89 -15.10 -12.56
C TYR A 155 -22.86 -15.12 -13.71
N PRO A 156 -21.61 -15.57 -13.49
CA PRO A 156 -21.06 -15.98 -12.19
C PRO A 156 -20.84 -14.80 -11.24
N VAL A 157 -21.10 -15.03 -9.95
CA VAL A 157 -20.83 -14.08 -8.86
C VAL A 157 -19.60 -14.51 -8.06
N LEU A 158 -18.99 -13.58 -7.35
CA LEU A 158 -17.84 -13.81 -6.48
C LEU A 158 -18.21 -13.36 -5.07
N VAL A 159 -18.34 -14.32 -4.16
CA VAL A 159 -18.49 -14.10 -2.72
C VAL A 159 -17.13 -13.65 -2.18
N LYS A 160 -17.10 -12.58 -1.37
CA LYS A 160 -15.88 -12.05 -0.73
C LYS A 160 -16.12 -11.66 0.72
N ALA A 161 -15.16 -11.97 1.60
CA ALA A 161 -15.08 -11.35 2.92
C ALA A 161 -14.92 -9.81 2.83
N SER A 162 -15.67 -9.07 3.65
CA SER A 162 -15.59 -7.61 3.78
C SER A 162 -14.25 -7.18 4.37
N ALA A 163 -13.89 -7.74 5.53
CA ALA A 163 -12.57 -7.62 6.15
C ALA A 163 -11.50 -8.51 5.48
N GLY A 164 -10.23 -8.29 5.83
CA GLY A 164 -9.11 -9.18 5.48
C GLY A 164 -8.59 -9.09 4.04
N GLY A 165 -7.50 -9.81 3.76
CA GLY A 165 -6.78 -9.80 2.49
C GLY A 165 -6.15 -11.15 2.12
N GLY A 166 -5.31 -11.18 1.09
CA GLY A 166 -4.56 -12.38 0.67
C GLY A 166 -5.39 -13.47 -0.03
N GLY A 167 -6.61 -13.16 -0.47
CA GLY A 167 -7.47 -14.06 -1.25
C GLY A 167 -8.22 -15.14 -0.48
N ARG A 168 -8.14 -15.14 0.86
CA ARG A 168 -8.97 -15.98 1.75
C ARG A 168 -10.44 -15.51 1.71
N GLY A 169 -11.38 -16.41 1.95
CA GLY A 169 -12.81 -16.09 1.94
C GLY A 169 -13.35 -15.64 0.58
N MET A 170 -12.76 -16.08 -0.54
CA MET A 170 -13.24 -15.81 -1.89
C MET A 170 -13.77 -17.09 -2.55
N ARG A 171 -15.01 -17.08 -3.06
CA ARG A 171 -15.64 -18.22 -3.76
C ARG A 171 -16.35 -17.74 -5.03
N ILE A 172 -16.02 -18.34 -6.17
CA ILE A 172 -16.76 -18.14 -7.42
C ILE A 172 -17.98 -19.06 -7.37
N VAL A 173 -19.15 -18.50 -7.64
CA VAL A 173 -20.44 -19.20 -7.65
C VAL A 173 -20.98 -19.09 -9.08
N ALA A 174 -21.14 -20.23 -9.75
CA ALA A 174 -21.52 -20.30 -11.15
C ALA A 174 -23.04 -20.35 -11.35
N SER A 175 -23.77 -20.91 -10.40
CA SER A 175 -25.22 -21.15 -10.47
C SER A 175 -25.95 -20.76 -9.17
N PRO A 176 -27.29 -20.60 -9.19
CA PRO A 176 -28.08 -20.33 -7.98
C PRO A 176 -27.95 -21.40 -6.88
N ASP A 177 -27.85 -22.67 -7.27
CA ASP A 177 -27.87 -23.81 -6.34
C ASP A 177 -26.61 -23.87 -5.45
N GLU A 178 -25.52 -23.24 -5.88
CA GLU A 178 -24.25 -23.13 -5.14
C GLU A 178 -24.23 -21.97 -4.12
N LEU A 179 -25.19 -21.03 -4.19
CA LEU A 179 -25.05 -19.71 -3.57
C LEU A 179 -25.06 -19.73 -2.03
N ASP A 180 -26.02 -20.42 -1.43
CA ASP A 180 -26.25 -20.40 0.02
C ASP A 180 -25.09 -21.07 0.78
N GLU A 181 -24.62 -22.23 0.29
CA GLU A 181 -23.45 -22.91 0.84
C GLU A 181 -22.19 -22.03 0.69
N ALA A 182 -21.98 -21.40 -0.47
CA ALA A 182 -20.82 -20.56 -0.71
C ALA A 182 -20.78 -19.33 0.22
N VAL A 183 -21.93 -18.68 0.45
CA VAL A 183 -22.06 -17.52 1.37
C VAL A 183 -21.87 -17.96 2.82
N THR A 184 -22.53 -19.03 3.26
CA THR A 184 -22.41 -19.58 4.61
C THR A 184 -20.96 -20.03 4.92
N SER A 185 -20.33 -20.73 3.97
CA SER A 185 -18.95 -21.22 4.07
C SER A 185 -17.95 -20.06 4.12
N ALA A 186 -18.11 -19.05 3.26
CA ALA A 186 -17.26 -17.87 3.27
C ALA A 186 -17.41 -17.03 4.55
N SER A 187 -18.63 -16.88 5.08
CA SER A 187 -18.90 -16.14 6.31
C SER A 187 -18.24 -16.81 7.52
N ARG A 188 -18.34 -18.14 7.65
CA ARG A 188 -17.66 -18.91 8.70
C ARG A 188 -16.13 -18.79 8.61
N GLU A 189 -15.57 -18.88 7.40
CA GLU A 189 -14.13 -18.70 7.18
C GLU A 189 -13.66 -17.29 7.54
N ALA A 190 -14.42 -16.26 7.17
CA ALA A 190 -14.11 -14.86 7.48
C ALA A 190 -14.16 -14.59 8.99
N ALA A 191 -15.20 -15.08 9.68
CA ALA A 191 -15.32 -14.98 11.14
C ALA A 191 -14.13 -15.64 11.85
N ALA A 192 -13.74 -16.86 11.43
CA ALA A 192 -12.60 -17.57 12.02
C ALA A 192 -11.23 -16.91 11.71
N ALA A 193 -11.09 -16.25 10.56
CA ALA A 193 -9.82 -15.65 10.13
C ALA A 193 -9.63 -14.20 10.57
N PHE A 194 -10.71 -13.43 10.73
CA PHE A 194 -10.68 -11.97 10.89
C PHE A 194 -11.59 -11.44 12.01
N ALA A 195 -12.27 -12.32 12.76
CA ALA A 195 -13.31 -11.97 13.74
C ALA A 195 -14.50 -11.17 13.17
N ASP A 196 -14.66 -11.16 11.84
CA ASP A 196 -15.74 -10.51 11.10
C ASP A 196 -16.26 -11.49 10.03
N GLY A 197 -17.50 -11.95 10.21
CA GLY A 197 -18.18 -12.87 9.28
C GLY A 197 -18.83 -12.19 8.07
N THR A 198 -18.72 -10.87 7.93
CA THR A 198 -19.39 -10.10 6.87
C THR A 198 -18.85 -10.48 5.50
N VAL A 199 -19.73 -10.91 4.59
CA VAL A 199 -19.40 -11.19 3.18
C VAL A 199 -20.30 -10.38 2.24
N PHE A 200 -19.86 -10.25 0.99
CA PHE A 200 -20.62 -9.54 -0.05
C PHE A 200 -20.48 -10.26 -1.40
N LEU A 201 -21.47 -10.05 -2.27
CA LEU A 201 -21.43 -10.49 -3.66
C LEU A 201 -20.85 -9.40 -4.56
N GLU A 202 -20.12 -9.82 -5.59
CA GLU A 202 -19.65 -8.96 -6.67
C GLU A 202 -19.69 -9.72 -8.00
N ARG A 203 -19.94 -9.03 -9.11
CA ARG A 203 -19.86 -9.63 -10.45
C ARG A 203 -18.47 -10.25 -10.68
N TYR A 204 -18.40 -11.54 -11.00
CA TYR A 204 -17.11 -12.17 -11.33
C TYR A 204 -16.66 -11.74 -12.72
N VAL A 205 -15.47 -11.14 -12.80
CA VAL A 205 -14.83 -10.78 -14.07
C VAL A 205 -13.90 -11.92 -14.47
N GLN A 206 -14.25 -12.60 -15.56
CA GLN A 206 -13.39 -13.63 -16.16
C GLN A 206 -12.17 -12.99 -16.85
N ARG A 207 -10.99 -13.60 -16.66
CA ARG A 207 -9.70 -13.13 -17.23
C ARG A 207 -9.42 -11.63 -16.97
N PRO A 208 -9.53 -11.15 -15.73
CA PRO A 208 -9.38 -9.73 -15.42
C PRO A 208 -7.92 -9.28 -15.60
N ARG A 209 -7.74 -7.99 -15.91
CA ARG A 209 -6.47 -7.29 -15.73
C ARG A 209 -6.48 -6.56 -14.39
N HIS A 210 -5.46 -6.76 -13.57
CA HIS A 210 -5.31 -6.03 -12.30
C HIS A 210 -4.42 -4.83 -12.56
N VAL A 211 -5.03 -3.64 -12.58
CA VAL A 211 -4.33 -2.36 -12.72
C VAL A 211 -4.61 -1.51 -11.48
N GLU A 212 -3.56 -0.97 -10.85
CA GLU A 212 -3.67 -0.09 -9.69
C GLU A 212 -2.99 1.27 -9.92
N ILE A 213 -3.54 2.35 -9.35
CA ILE A 213 -3.04 3.72 -9.54
C ILE A 213 -2.26 4.15 -8.30
N GLN A 214 -1.03 4.63 -8.46
CA GLN A 214 -0.30 5.23 -7.34
C GLN A 214 -0.82 6.64 -7.07
N ILE A 215 -1.33 6.90 -5.87
CA ILE A 215 -1.74 8.24 -5.42
C ILE A 215 -0.73 8.79 -4.41
N MET A 216 -0.51 10.10 -4.43
CA MET A 216 0.22 10.86 -3.42
C MET A 216 -0.53 12.14 -3.08
N ALA A 217 -0.64 12.46 -1.80
CA ALA A 217 -1.36 13.62 -1.30
C ALA A 217 -0.64 14.28 -0.12
N ASP A 218 -0.72 15.62 -0.04
CA ASP A 218 -0.23 16.43 1.08
C ASP A 218 -1.36 16.97 1.96
N THR A 219 -0.99 17.57 3.09
CA THR A 219 -1.92 18.21 4.04
C THR A 219 -2.44 19.58 3.59
N HIS A 220 -2.00 20.06 2.41
CA HIS A 220 -2.47 21.31 1.79
C HIS A 220 -3.56 21.06 0.73
N GLY A 221 -4.00 19.82 0.56
CA GLY A 221 -5.01 19.42 -0.41
C GLY A 221 -4.50 19.29 -1.85
N ASN A 222 -3.18 19.19 -2.05
CA ASN A 222 -2.63 18.77 -3.34
C ASN A 222 -2.66 17.25 -3.43
N VAL A 223 -3.11 16.74 -4.57
CA VAL A 223 -3.16 15.30 -4.88
C VAL A 223 -2.63 15.09 -6.30
N VAL A 224 -1.79 14.07 -6.48
CA VAL A 224 -1.26 13.65 -7.78
C VAL A 224 -1.38 12.13 -7.92
N SER A 225 -1.64 11.66 -9.15
CA SER A 225 -1.35 10.28 -9.53
C SER A 225 0.08 10.18 -10.05
N LEU A 226 0.76 9.08 -9.73
CA LEU A 226 2.09 8.71 -10.20
C LEU A 226 1.99 7.50 -11.12
N PHE A 227 1.13 7.63 -12.15
CA PHE A 227 0.77 6.59 -13.10
C PHE A 227 0.12 5.35 -12.45
N GLU A 228 -0.13 4.36 -13.30
CA GLU A 228 -0.65 3.04 -12.96
C GLU A 228 0.43 1.94 -13.01
N ARG A 229 0.16 0.82 -12.36
CA ARG A 229 0.94 -0.42 -12.44
C ARG A 229 0.06 -1.54 -12.99
N GLU A 230 0.62 -2.41 -13.82
CA GLU A 230 0.04 -3.71 -14.16
C GLU A 230 0.50 -4.72 -13.10
N CYS A 231 -0.44 -5.47 -12.52
CA CYS A 231 -0.20 -6.46 -11.47
C CYS A 231 -1.01 -7.75 -11.71
N SER A 232 -1.31 -8.09 -12.97
CA SER A 232 -2.12 -9.25 -13.38
C SER A 232 -1.35 -10.56 -13.29
N VAL A 233 -0.01 -10.53 -13.32
CA VAL A 233 0.83 -11.72 -13.17
C VAL A 233 0.80 -12.15 -11.70
N GLN A 234 -0.12 -13.05 -11.39
CA GLN A 234 -0.44 -13.50 -10.06
C GLN A 234 -0.41 -15.03 -9.95
N ARG A 235 -0.07 -15.53 -8.76
CA ARG A 235 -0.23 -16.94 -8.38
C ARG A 235 -1.11 -17.02 -7.14
N ARG A 236 -2.24 -17.73 -7.24
CA ARG A 236 -3.24 -17.86 -6.15
C ARG A 236 -3.66 -16.50 -5.57
N HIS A 237 -3.95 -15.53 -6.43
CA HIS A 237 -4.34 -14.14 -6.08
C HIS A 237 -3.29 -13.31 -5.33
N GLN A 238 -2.04 -13.77 -5.26
CA GLN A 238 -0.90 -12.96 -4.82
C GLN A 238 -0.11 -12.49 -6.05
N LYS A 239 0.39 -11.26 -6.00
CA LYS A 239 1.22 -10.69 -7.05
C LYS A 239 2.58 -11.40 -7.11
N VAL A 240 3.23 -11.34 -8.27
CA VAL A 240 4.49 -12.04 -8.57
C VAL A 240 5.38 -11.22 -9.50
N ILE A 241 4.78 -10.54 -10.48
CA ILE A 241 5.47 -9.58 -11.36
C ILE A 241 4.56 -8.38 -11.59
N GLU A 242 5.14 -7.19 -11.45
CA GLU A 242 4.47 -5.91 -11.70
C GLU A 242 5.31 -5.05 -12.64
N GLU A 243 4.64 -4.30 -13.51
CA GLU A 243 5.26 -3.37 -14.46
C GLU A 243 4.61 -1.99 -14.42
N ALA A 244 5.37 -0.97 -14.81
CA ALA A 244 4.94 0.43 -14.79
C ALA A 244 5.61 1.23 -15.92
N PRO A 245 4.85 1.98 -16.75
CA PRO A 245 3.38 2.00 -16.85
C PRO A 245 2.82 0.66 -17.36
N SER A 246 1.50 0.51 -17.34
CA SER A 246 0.83 -0.69 -17.86
C SER A 246 0.77 -0.68 -19.39
N PRO A 247 1.18 -1.76 -20.08
CA PRO A 247 1.14 -1.83 -21.54
C PRO A 247 -0.29 -2.01 -22.11
N VAL A 248 -1.26 -2.41 -21.28
CA VAL A 248 -2.68 -2.56 -21.68
C VAL A 248 -3.50 -1.30 -21.44
N VAL A 249 -2.91 -0.24 -20.88
CA VAL A 249 -3.58 1.04 -20.61
C VAL A 249 -3.10 2.08 -21.61
N ASP A 250 -4.00 2.52 -22.50
CA ASP A 250 -3.74 3.64 -23.39
C ASP A 250 -3.76 5.00 -22.66
N ASP A 251 -3.32 6.06 -23.34
CA ASP A 251 -3.23 7.40 -22.74
C ASP A 251 -4.60 8.01 -22.39
N ALA A 252 -5.68 7.64 -23.08
CA ALA A 252 -7.02 8.14 -22.79
C ALA A 252 -7.59 7.47 -21.52
N LEU A 253 -7.39 6.16 -21.38
CA LEU A 253 -7.74 5.40 -20.18
C LEU A 253 -6.87 5.84 -18.99
N ARG A 254 -5.56 5.98 -19.18
CA ARG A 254 -4.62 6.53 -18.18
C ARG A 254 -5.01 7.92 -17.71
N ALA A 255 -5.43 8.79 -18.64
CA ALA A 255 -5.94 10.12 -18.31
C ALA A 255 -7.22 10.04 -17.49
N ARG A 256 -8.22 9.25 -17.90
CA ARG A 256 -9.49 9.03 -17.17
C ARG A 256 -9.24 8.49 -15.75
N MET A 257 -8.44 7.44 -15.63
CA MET A 257 -8.02 6.84 -14.35
C MET A 257 -7.32 7.87 -13.45
N SER A 258 -6.43 8.69 -14.00
CA SER A 258 -5.74 9.78 -13.29
C SER A 258 -6.58 11.04 -13.03
N GLU A 259 -7.80 11.14 -13.58
CA GLU A 259 -8.62 12.37 -13.52
C GLU A 259 -9.78 12.33 -12.53
N GLY A 260 -10.07 11.17 -11.91
CA GLY A 260 -11.09 11.03 -10.88
C GLY A 260 -10.99 12.10 -9.79
N ARG A 261 -11.83 13.14 -9.89
CA ARG A 261 -12.02 14.41 -9.13
C ARG A 261 -10.79 15.19 -8.59
N HIS A 262 -9.67 14.56 -8.27
CA HIS A 262 -8.50 15.13 -7.59
C HIS A 262 -7.80 16.28 -8.34
N ARG A 263 -7.94 16.39 -9.66
CA ARG A 263 -7.19 17.35 -10.50
C ARG A 263 -7.72 18.80 -10.51
N ARG A 264 -8.90 19.11 -9.96
CA ARG A 264 -9.53 20.46 -10.12
C ARG A 264 -8.76 21.61 -9.44
N ARG A 265 -7.88 21.37 -8.45
CA ARG A 265 -7.01 22.43 -7.86
C ARG A 265 -5.60 22.50 -8.46
N ALA A 266 -4.95 21.37 -8.75
CA ALA A 266 -3.55 21.34 -9.21
C ALA A 266 -3.32 22.01 -10.58
N ARG A 267 -4.21 21.78 -11.57
CA ARG A 267 -4.02 22.30 -12.94
C ARG A 267 -4.02 23.83 -13.04
N ARG A 268 -4.70 24.57 -12.14
CA ARG A 268 -4.73 26.05 -12.14
C ARG A 268 -3.39 26.70 -11.81
N ARG A 269 -2.51 26.05 -11.03
CA ARG A 269 -1.17 26.59 -10.70
C ARG A 269 -0.11 26.27 -11.74
N LEU A 270 -0.19 25.11 -12.39
CA LEU A 270 0.79 24.71 -13.41
C LEU A 270 0.63 25.47 -14.74
N ARG A 271 -0.62 25.76 -15.18
CA ARG A 271 -0.82 26.59 -16.38
C ARG A 271 -0.35 28.04 -16.20
N ARG A 272 -0.50 28.64 -15.01
CA ARG A 272 0.04 29.98 -14.68
C ARG A 272 1.58 30.07 -14.61
N ARG A 273 2.31 28.97 -14.84
CA ARG A 273 3.79 28.93 -14.80
C ARG A 273 4.44 28.56 -16.15
N ARG A 274 3.67 28.39 -17.24
CA ARG A 274 4.24 28.12 -18.57
C ARG A 274 4.70 29.37 -19.32
N ASP A 275 4.16 30.54 -18.99
CA ASP A 275 4.44 31.80 -19.71
C ASP A 275 5.59 32.63 -19.12
N GLY A 276 6.41 32.04 -18.24
CA GLY A 276 7.54 32.73 -17.60
C GLY A 276 8.83 31.90 -17.65
N ARG A 277 9.78 32.29 -18.52
CA ARG A 277 11.15 31.75 -18.50
C ARG A 277 11.86 32.21 -17.22
N VAL A 278 12.16 31.31 -16.29
CA VAL A 278 12.99 31.63 -15.10
C VAL A 278 14.04 30.55 -14.85
N ARG A 279 15.31 30.96 -14.79
CA ARG A 279 16.43 30.13 -14.31
C ARG A 279 16.21 29.77 -12.83
N LEU A 280 16.21 28.49 -12.50
CA LEU A 280 16.16 28.01 -11.12
C LEU A 280 17.48 28.30 -10.37
N ARG A 281 17.55 29.45 -9.70
CA ARG A 281 18.49 29.66 -8.59
C ARG A 281 17.97 28.93 -7.35
N ARG A 282 18.85 28.18 -6.66
CA ARG A 282 18.54 27.54 -5.38
C ARG A 282 18.17 28.59 -4.32
N ARG A 283 16.97 28.47 -3.74
CA ARG A 283 16.67 28.93 -2.37
C ARG A 283 15.81 27.89 -1.65
N SER A 284 16.05 27.78 -0.34
CA SER A 284 15.49 26.80 0.59
C SER A 284 13.97 26.93 0.76
N GLY A 285 13.27 25.79 0.90
CA GLY A 285 11.82 25.78 1.17
C GLY A 285 11.03 24.59 0.61
N TRP A 286 11.50 23.35 0.79
CA TRP A 286 10.75 22.13 0.42
C TRP A 286 10.88 21.06 1.53
N GLN A 287 10.12 21.21 2.61
CA GLN A 287 10.04 20.23 3.70
C GLN A 287 8.73 19.43 3.63
N SER A 288 8.70 18.47 2.71
CA SER A 288 7.77 17.32 2.71
C SER A 288 8.27 16.24 1.74
N ARG A 289 9.56 15.84 1.87
CA ARG A 289 10.10 14.74 1.07
C ARG A 289 9.58 13.41 1.61
N LEU A 290 8.96 12.66 0.69
CA LEU A 290 8.49 11.28 0.78
C LEU A 290 9.00 10.49 2.00
N LEU A 291 8.15 10.40 3.02
CA LEU A 291 7.84 9.12 3.61
C LEU A 291 6.31 8.95 3.53
N ARG A 292 5.88 7.85 2.91
CA ARG A 292 4.50 7.36 2.84
C ARG A 292 4.60 5.88 2.51
N LEU A 293 3.74 5.10 3.16
CA LEU A 293 3.60 3.64 3.05
C LEU A 293 3.88 3.13 1.62
N PRO A 294 5.05 2.54 1.36
CA PRO A 294 5.25 1.67 0.21
C PRO A 294 4.39 0.41 0.43
N ARG A 295 3.88 -0.19 -0.65
CA ARG A 295 3.71 -1.66 -0.70
C ARG A 295 5.06 -2.26 -1.13
N ASP A 296 5.24 -3.57 -1.05
CA ASP A 296 6.48 -4.30 -1.42
C ASP A 296 7.14 -3.77 -2.73
N GLU A 297 6.32 -3.37 -3.70
CA GLU A 297 6.70 -3.21 -5.11
C GLU A 297 6.90 -1.74 -5.56
N HIS A 298 7.21 -0.82 -4.65
CA HIS A 298 7.48 0.58 -5.01
C HIS A 298 8.65 0.83 -6.01
N PRO A 299 9.64 -0.07 -6.26
CA PRO A 299 10.71 0.18 -7.23
C PRO A 299 10.26 0.41 -8.68
N ALA A 300 9.16 -0.21 -9.13
CA ALA A 300 8.73 -0.15 -10.55
C ALA A 300 8.30 1.28 -10.96
N ALA A 301 7.39 1.89 -10.20
CA ALA A 301 6.92 3.25 -10.46
C ALA A 301 8.04 4.31 -10.35
N GLY A 302 9.07 4.04 -9.53
CA GLY A 302 10.24 4.92 -9.37
C GLY A 302 11.20 4.96 -10.58
N ARG A 303 10.97 4.13 -11.60
CA ARG A 303 11.79 4.07 -12.84
C ARG A 303 11.06 4.61 -14.09
N ALA A 304 9.79 5.02 -13.97
CA ALA A 304 8.99 5.49 -15.09
C ALA A 304 9.53 6.81 -15.70
N PRO A 305 9.39 7.03 -17.04
CA PRO A 305 9.90 8.23 -17.70
C PRO A 305 9.33 9.52 -17.10
N GLY A 306 10.21 10.40 -16.63
CA GLY A 306 9.83 11.69 -16.04
C GLY A 306 9.90 11.75 -14.51
N TYR A 307 10.13 10.63 -13.81
CA TYR A 307 10.48 10.63 -12.39
C TYR A 307 11.87 10.01 -12.20
N ARG A 308 12.88 10.84 -11.91
CA ARG A 308 14.21 10.37 -11.50
C ARG A 308 14.44 10.68 -10.03
N ALA A 309 14.76 9.63 -9.26
CA ALA A 309 15.71 9.77 -8.18
C ALA A 309 17.12 9.91 -8.81
N ASP A 310 17.54 11.15 -9.10
CA ASP A 310 18.89 11.47 -9.61
C ASP A 310 19.98 11.13 -8.56
N HIS A 311 21.22 10.73 -8.88
CA HIS A 311 22.03 10.57 -10.12
C HIS A 311 23.27 9.71 -9.73
N ARG A 312 24.11 9.06 -10.56
CA ARG A 312 24.26 8.78 -12.01
C ARG A 312 25.32 7.64 -12.15
N PRO A 313 25.35 6.79 -13.20
CA PRO A 313 26.51 5.94 -13.46
C PRO A 313 27.74 6.78 -13.92
N ARG A 314 28.95 6.30 -13.65
CA ARG A 314 30.22 6.82 -14.22
C ARG A 314 30.88 5.76 -15.12
N PRO A 315 31.40 6.12 -16.31
CA PRO A 315 32.16 5.23 -17.17
C PRO A 315 33.68 5.29 -16.92
N GLY A 316 34.38 4.22 -17.26
CA GLY A 316 35.85 4.11 -17.19
C GLY A 316 36.36 3.60 -15.82
N ALA A 317 37.29 2.64 -15.73
CA ALA A 317 38.12 2.01 -16.77
C ALA A 317 38.17 0.48 -16.62
N CYS A 318 38.35 -0.22 -17.74
CA CYS A 318 38.69 -1.64 -17.79
C CYS A 318 40.16 -1.77 -18.21
N PRO A 319 40.99 -2.52 -17.46
CA PRO A 319 42.19 -3.14 -17.99
C PRO A 319 41.95 -4.66 -18.20
N ALA A 320 42.39 -5.12 -19.37
CA ALA A 320 42.19 -6.45 -19.93
C ALA A 320 42.69 -7.65 -19.09
N ALA A 321 41.94 -8.74 -19.16
CA ALA A 321 42.44 -10.13 -19.19
C ALA A 321 41.46 -10.95 -20.06
N ARG A 322 41.66 -10.99 -21.37
CA ARG A 322 42.31 -12.10 -22.11
C ARG A 322 41.68 -13.48 -21.87
N SER A 323 40.99 -13.95 -22.90
CA SER A 323 40.51 -15.32 -23.12
C SER A 323 41.63 -16.35 -23.25
N HIS A 324 41.33 -17.60 -22.85
CA HIS A 324 41.76 -18.95 -23.32
C HIS A 324 41.45 -19.89 -22.12
N GLY A 325 40.42 -20.75 -22.09
CA GLY A 325 40.23 -21.99 -22.87
C GLY A 325 40.93 -23.18 -22.17
N PRO A 326 40.49 -24.47 -22.26
CA PRO A 326 39.30 -25.08 -22.90
C PRO A 326 38.56 -26.07 -21.93
N PRO A 327 37.67 -27.00 -22.36
CA PRO A 327 36.80 -27.81 -21.48
C PRO A 327 37.22 -29.29 -21.30
N ALA A 328 36.64 -29.96 -20.29
CA ALA A 328 36.41 -31.41 -20.04
C ALA A 328 36.29 -31.62 -18.51
N ALA A 329 35.52 -32.57 -17.96
CA ALA A 329 34.69 -33.62 -18.55
C ALA A 329 33.34 -33.71 -17.80
#